data_AF-A0A9P8SMZ2-F1
#
_entry.id   AF-A0A9P8SMZ2-F1
#
_cell.length_a   1.000
_cell.length_b   1.000
_cell.length_c   1.000
_cell.angle_alpha   90.00
_cell.angle_beta   90.00
_cell.angle_gamma   90.00
#
_symmetry.space_group_name_H-M   'P 1'
#
loop_
_entity.id
_entity.type
_entity.pdbx_description
1 polymer ?
#
loop_
_entity_poly.entity_id
_entity_poly.type
_entity_poly.pdbx_seq_one_letter_code
_entity_poly.pdbx_strand_id
1 'polypeptide(L)'
;MELPRVPVSRAANPSQQRSASSPEPSRTSSEYDSSGESRRSEPGPAECSQFKDDTLPLQEIREIVKRVQARHEKLEKDRKKESARKSQQKKKKAQDAKDKLDKLSEQRKSTSAIICALEAEVEEVGKSAYAATLGLLLGKYFSMEIALAKETLENVLVANPDVSAKPSVALGLDKLEADIVGDANLARSPDLKNLHMRRAAMIRSVLNS
;
A
#
# COMPACT_ATOMS: atom_id res chain seq x y z
N MET A 1 18.01 -36.33 5.12
CA MET A 1 17.88 -35.38 6.25
C MET A 1 18.44 -34.05 5.79
N GLU A 2 17.58 -33.09 5.48
CA GLU A 2 18.00 -31.76 5.03
C GLU A 2 18.25 -30.86 6.23
N LEU A 3 19.45 -30.27 6.31
CA LEU A 3 19.76 -29.28 7.34
C LEU A 3 19.14 -27.92 6.98
N PRO A 4 18.53 -27.20 7.95
CA PRO A 4 17.92 -25.91 7.69
C PRO A 4 18.98 -24.84 7.39
N ARG A 5 18.77 -24.05 6.31
CA ARG A 5 19.61 -22.91 5.96
C ARG A 5 19.40 -21.77 6.96
N VAL A 6 20.45 -21.43 7.69
CA VAL A 6 20.47 -20.30 8.64
C VAL A 6 20.71 -18.99 7.86
N PRO A 7 19.93 -17.92 8.08
CA PRO A 7 20.19 -16.61 7.47
C PRO A 7 21.45 -15.97 8.09
N VAL A 8 22.41 -15.57 7.25
CA VAL A 8 23.60 -14.85 7.69
C VAL A 8 23.27 -13.38 7.90
N SER A 9 23.64 -12.84 9.07
CA SER A 9 23.44 -11.44 9.43
C SER A 9 24.31 -10.49 8.59
N ARG A 10 23.71 -9.40 8.11
CA ARG A 10 24.32 -8.40 7.20
C ARG A 10 25.46 -7.57 7.82
N ALA A 11 25.85 -7.85 9.07
CA ALA A 11 26.74 -7.01 9.87
C ALA A 11 28.25 -7.33 9.71
N ALA A 12 28.63 -8.31 8.89
CA ALA A 12 30.02 -8.76 8.78
C ALA A 12 30.70 -8.47 7.43
N ASN A 13 30.30 -7.42 6.70
CA ASN A 13 31.03 -6.97 5.52
C ASN A 13 31.61 -5.56 5.77
N PRO A 14 32.91 -5.43 6.13
CA PRO A 14 33.61 -4.17 6.03
C PRO A 14 33.85 -3.90 4.53
N SER A 15 32.90 -3.22 3.90
CA SER A 15 33.05 -2.75 2.52
C SER A 15 34.16 -1.70 2.46
N GLN A 16 35.33 -2.16 2.05
CA GLN A 16 36.32 -1.51 1.20
C GLN A 16 36.38 0.02 1.25
N GLN A 17 37.47 0.50 1.87
CA GLN A 17 38.12 1.76 1.52
C GLN A 17 38.25 1.88 -0.01
N ARG A 18 37.65 2.93 -0.59
CA ARG A 18 38.11 3.52 -1.85
C ARG A 18 38.09 5.04 -1.69
N SER A 19 39.28 5.57 -1.40
CA SER A 19 39.65 6.96 -1.63
C SER A 19 39.81 7.21 -3.13
N ALA A 20 39.27 8.33 -3.63
CA ALA A 20 39.65 9.10 -4.84
C ALA A 20 38.46 10.03 -5.18
N SER A 21 38.54 11.34 -5.43
CA SER A 21 39.56 12.40 -5.43
C SER A 21 38.76 13.72 -5.30
N SER A 22 39.34 14.86 -4.90
CA SER A 22 39.96 15.82 -5.83
C SER A 22 40.79 16.86 -5.07
N PRO A 23 42.03 17.16 -5.49
CA PRO A 23 42.62 18.48 -5.29
C PRO A 23 42.44 19.33 -6.57
N GLU A 24 42.10 20.61 -6.39
CA GLU A 24 42.09 21.61 -7.46
C GLU A 24 43.52 21.96 -7.94
N PRO A 25 43.71 22.39 -9.20
CA PRO A 25 45.03 22.82 -9.67
C PRO A 25 45.27 24.29 -9.29
N SER A 26 45.98 24.53 -8.20
CA SER A 26 46.57 25.84 -7.93
C SER A 26 47.78 26.05 -8.84
N ARG A 27 47.64 26.97 -9.80
CA ARG A 27 48.75 27.54 -10.57
C ARG A 27 49.45 28.60 -9.73
N THR A 28 50.66 28.31 -9.26
CA THR A 28 51.64 29.35 -8.92
C THR A 28 53.01 28.91 -9.40
N SER A 29 53.56 29.74 -10.29
CA SER A 29 54.93 29.77 -10.76
C SER A 29 55.93 30.02 -9.61
N SER A 30 57.03 29.28 -9.56
CA SER A 30 58.31 29.85 -9.15
C SER A 30 59.46 29.04 -9.73
N GLU A 31 60.36 29.76 -10.37
CA GLU A 31 61.64 29.32 -10.91
C GLU A 31 62.51 28.67 -9.83
N TYR A 32 63.19 27.58 -10.18
CA TYR A 32 64.50 27.33 -9.59
C TYR A 32 65.42 26.69 -10.62
N ASP A 33 66.52 27.41 -10.80
CA ASP A 33 67.74 27.09 -11.51
C ASP A 33 68.38 25.80 -10.94
N SER A 34 68.68 24.86 -11.84
CA SER A 34 69.68 23.84 -11.55
C SER A 34 70.32 23.38 -12.85
N SER A 35 71.44 24.02 -13.13
CA SER A 35 72.51 23.54 -13.97
C SER A 35 72.92 22.11 -13.59
N GLY A 36 72.79 21.20 -14.56
CA GLY A 36 73.16 19.81 -14.42
C GLY A 36 73.25 19.17 -15.78
N GLU A 37 74.38 19.35 -16.46
CA GLU A 37 74.77 18.57 -17.63
C GLU A 37 74.83 17.09 -17.24
N SER A 38 73.72 16.38 -17.44
CA SER A 38 73.70 14.92 -17.53
C SER A 38 73.49 14.57 -18.98
N ARG A 39 74.58 14.22 -19.66
CA ARG A 39 74.56 13.48 -20.93
C ARG A 39 73.67 12.25 -20.74
N ARG A 40 72.43 12.32 -21.24
CA ARG A 40 71.56 11.16 -21.40
C ARG A 40 71.23 11.08 -22.88
N SER A 41 71.67 9.97 -23.46
CA SER A 41 71.50 9.56 -24.83
C SER A 41 70.09 9.90 -25.34
N GLU A 42 70.01 10.45 -26.54
CA GLU A 42 68.73 10.56 -27.24
C GLU A 42 68.05 9.18 -27.21
N PRO A 43 66.76 9.08 -26.82
CA PRO A 43 66.03 7.85 -27.05
C PRO A 43 65.96 7.69 -28.57
N GLY A 44 66.65 6.67 -29.09
CA GLY A 44 66.52 6.27 -30.48
C GLY A 44 65.03 6.12 -30.83
N PRO A 45 64.62 6.41 -32.07
CA PRO A 45 63.22 6.39 -32.45
C PRO A 45 62.64 5.03 -32.07
N ALA A 46 61.60 5.03 -31.23
CA ALA A 46 60.89 3.82 -30.89
C ALA A 46 60.48 3.15 -32.20
N GLU A 47 60.95 1.92 -32.42
CA GLU A 47 60.60 1.14 -33.60
C GLU A 47 59.07 1.00 -33.65
N CYS A 48 58.41 1.80 -34.50
CA CYS A 48 56.96 1.74 -34.72
C CYS A 48 56.52 0.42 -35.40
N SER A 49 57.40 -0.57 -35.52
CA SER A 49 57.17 -1.85 -36.19
C SER A 49 56.30 -2.82 -35.37
N GLN A 50 56.21 -2.65 -34.05
CA GLN A 50 55.49 -3.57 -33.16
C GLN A 50 53.98 -3.32 -33.03
N PHE A 51 53.44 -2.25 -33.62
CA PHE A 51 51.99 -1.97 -33.57
C PHE A 51 51.20 -2.55 -34.75
N LYS A 52 51.84 -3.29 -35.67
CA LYS A 52 51.16 -3.79 -36.87
C LYS A 52 50.24 -4.99 -36.58
N ASP A 53 50.51 -5.77 -35.54
CA ASP A 53 49.86 -7.07 -35.36
C ASP A 53 48.50 -7.01 -34.62
N ASP A 54 48.20 -5.89 -33.94
CA ASP A 54 46.91 -5.66 -33.24
C ASP A 54 46.09 -4.51 -33.85
N THR A 55 46.25 -4.25 -35.15
CA THR A 55 45.45 -3.22 -35.83
C THR A 55 44.11 -3.77 -36.30
N LEU A 56 43.07 -3.58 -35.48
CA LEU A 56 41.69 -3.80 -35.91
C LEU A 56 41.37 -2.88 -37.11
N PRO A 57 40.86 -3.42 -38.23
CA PRO A 57 40.48 -2.59 -39.36
C PRO A 57 39.41 -1.58 -38.95
N LEU A 58 39.49 -0.36 -39.49
CA LEU A 58 38.55 0.74 -39.19
C LEU A 58 37.07 0.33 -39.35
N GLN A 59 36.80 -0.63 -40.22
CA GLN A 59 35.47 -1.19 -40.45
C GLN A 59 34.94 -1.99 -39.25
N GLU A 60 35.78 -2.84 -38.64
CA GLU A 60 35.42 -3.61 -37.44
C GLU A 60 35.23 -2.70 -36.23
N ILE A 61 36.06 -1.67 -36.07
CA ILE A 61 35.89 -0.65 -35.02
C ILE A 61 34.55 0.07 -35.19
N ARG A 62 34.18 0.46 -36.41
CA ARG A 62 32.87 1.08 -36.70
C ARG A 62 31.71 0.15 -36.40
N GLU A 63 31.82 -1.14 -36.70
CA GLU A 63 30.80 -2.14 -36.38
C GLU A 63 30.65 -2.38 -34.87
N ILE A 64 31.76 -2.42 -34.14
CA ILE A 64 31.77 -2.52 -32.67
C ILE A 64 31.07 -1.29 -32.07
N VAL A 65 31.43 -0.07 -32.52
CA VAL A 65 30.80 1.16 -32.05
C VAL A 65 29.29 1.16 -32.32
N LYS A 66 28.86 0.77 -33.53
CA LYS A 66 27.43 0.65 -33.87
C LYS A 66 26.70 -0.35 -32.97
N ARG A 67 27.29 -1.52 -32.71
CA ARG A 67 26.70 -2.53 -31.81
C ARG A 67 26.60 -2.04 -30.37
N VAL A 68 27.62 -1.34 -29.88
CA VAL A 68 27.61 -0.75 -28.52
C VAL A 68 26.55 0.34 -28.41
N GLN A 69 26.46 1.25 -29.40
CA GLN A 69 25.43 2.29 -29.46
C GLN A 69 24.03 1.68 -29.48
N ALA A 70 23.77 0.70 -30.35
CA ALA A 70 22.47 0.03 -30.41
C ALA A 70 22.11 -0.70 -29.10
N ARG A 71 23.09 -1.34 -28.45
CA ARG A 71 22.89 -1.99 -27.15
C ARG A 71 22.56 -0.96 -26.06
N HIS A 72 23.23 0.19 -26.06
CA HIS A 72 22.99 1.27 -25.11
C HIS A 72 21.60 1.89 -25.30
N GLU A 73 21.20 2.16 -26.54
CA GLU A 73 19.86 2.67 -26.87
C GLU A 73 18.75 1.69 -26.44
N LYS A 74 18.95 0.39 -26.65
CA LYS A 74 18.01 -0.64 -26.20
C LYS A 74 17.88 -0.64 -24.67
N LEU A 75 19.00 -0.61 -23.95
CA LEU A 75 19.04 -0.53 -22.49
C LEU A 75 18.30 0.70 -21.96
N GLU A 76 18.53 1.87 -22.56
CA GLU A 76 17.84 3.10 -22.19
C GLU A 76 16.34 3.05 -22.47
N LYS A 77 15.93 2.46 -23.60
CA LYS A 77 14.52 2.24 -23.93
C LYS A 77 13.84 1.31 -22.91
N ASP A 78 14.51 0.24 -22.53
CA ASP A 78 13.97 -0.74 -21.57
C ASP A 78 13.89 -0.15 -20.16
N ARG A 79 14.91 0.62 -19.72
CA ARG A 79 14.87 1.40 -18.46
C ARG A 79 13.69 2.37 -18.42
N LYS A 80 13.46 3.13 -19.49
CA LYS A 80 12.33 4.06 -19.60
C LYS A 80 10.99 3.34 -19.51
N LYS A 81 10.84 2.19 -20.18
CA LYS A 81 9.63 1.34 -20.09
C LYS A 81 9.40 0.81 -18.68
N GLU A 82 10.44 0.33 -18.01
CA GLU A 82 10.31 -0.20 -16.65
C GLU A 82 9.96 0.90 -15.64
N SER A 83 10.58 2.08 -15.76
CA SER A 83 10.23 3.26 -14.96
C SER A 83 8.76 3.67 -15.16
N ALA A 84 8.30 3.71 -16.41
CA ALA A 84 6.91 4.01 -16.73
C ALA A 84 5.94 2.99 -16.11
N ARG A 85 6.24 1.68 -16.20
CA ARG A 85 5.43 0.61 -15.56
C ARG A 85 5.36 0.78 -14.05
N LYS A 86 6.48 1.02 -13.38
CA LYS A 86 6.53 1.25 -11.92
C LYS A 86 5.73 2.48 -11.52
N SER A 87 5.83 3.56 -12.29
CA SER A 87 5.05 4.79 -12.07
C SER A 87 3.55 4.55 -12.21
N GLN A 88 3.12 3.86 -13.27
CA GLN A 88 1.72 3.47 -13.48
C GLN A 88 1.19 2.60 -12.33
N GLN A 89 1.97 1.61 -11.90
CA GLN A 89 1.57 0.73 -10.80
C GLN A 89 1.45 1.48 -9.48
N LYS A 90 2.36 2.43 -9.20
CA LYS A 90 2.26 3.31 -8.01
C LYS A 90 1.00 4.18 -8.06
N LYS A 91 0.70 4.79 -9.21
CA LYS A 91 -0.52 5.58 -9.41
C LYS A 91 -1.78 4.74 -9.19
N LYS A 92 -1.83 3.53 -9.77
CA LYS A 92 -2.95 2.61 -9.57
C LYS A 92 -3.12 2.25 -8.10
N LYS A 93 -2.05 1.85 -7.40
CA LYS A 93 -2.12 1.52 -5.96
C LYS A 93 -2.59 2.70 -5.11
N ALA A 94 -2.14 3.91 -5.42
CA ALA A 94 -2.57 5.12 -4.71
C ALA A 94 -4.06 5.41 -4.94
N GLN A 95 -4.53 5.26 -6.18
CA GLN A 95 -5.95 5.39 -6.52
C GLN A 95 -6.79 4.32 -5.81
N ASP A 96 -6.40 3.05 -5.90
CA ASP A 96 -7.09 1.94 -5.23
C ASP A 96 -7.17 2.15 -3.71
N ALA A 97 -6.11 2.71 -3.10
CA ALA A 97 -6.09 3.04 -1.67
C ALA A 97 -7.03 4.21 -1.34
N LYS A 98 -7.09 5.22 -2.21
CA LYS A 98 -8.01 6.36 -2.07
C LYS A 98 -9.46 5.90 -2.20
N ASP A 99 -9.79 5.13 -3.24
CA ASP A 99 -11.14 4.62 -3.47
C ASP A 99 -11.63 3.75 -2.30
N LYS A 100 -10.73 2.94 -1.72
CA LYS A 100 -11.03 2.17 -0.50
C LYS A 100 -11.32 3.07 0.71
N LEU A 101 -10.54 4.13 0.89
CA LEU A 101 -10.75 5.07 1.99
C LEU A 101 -12.06 5.85 1.84
N ASP A 102 -12.36 6.30 0.62
CA ASP A 102 -13.60 7.00 0.30
C ASP A 102 -14.81 6.09 0.56
N LYS A 103 -14.74 4.82 0.13
CA LYS A 103 -15.78 3.81 0.43
C LYS A 103 -15.98 3.57 1.94
N LEU A 104 -14.89 3.42 2.70
CA LEU A 104 -14.98 3.27 4.17
C LEU A 104 -15.59 4.51 4.83
N SER A 105 -15.26 5.71 4.33
CA SER A 105 -15.84 6.97 4.82
C SER A 105 -17.35 7.03 4.58
N GLU A 106 -17.81 6.63 3.40
CA GLU A 106 -19.24 6.54 3.08
C GLU A 106 -19.95 5.52 3.97
N GLN A 107 -19.37 4.35 4.17
CA GLN A 107 -19.92 3.32 5.08
C GLN A 107 -20.05 3.84 6.51
N ARG A 108 -19.00 4.50 7.05
CA ARG A 108 -19.04 5.09 8.40
C ARG A 108 -20.18 6.11 8.53
N LYS A 109 -20.36 6.97 7.53
CA LYS A 109 -21.46 7.96 7.51
C LYS A 109 -22.81 7.27 7.49
N SER A 110 -22.97 6.24 6.67
CA SER A 110 -24.22 5.48 6.57
C SER A 110 -24.56 4.78 7.90
N THR A 111 -23.61 4.08 8.52
CA THR A 111 -23.83 3.42 9.82
C THR A 111 -24.11 4.42 10.93
N SER A 112 -23.39 5.54 10.95
CA SER A 112 -23.65 6.63 11.92
C SER A 112 -25.07 7.19 11.77
N ALA A 113 -25.53 7.41 10.53
CA ALA A 113 -26.90 7.85 10.27
C ALA A 113 -27.95 6.82 10.74
N ILE A 114 -27.68 5.51 10.56
CA ILE A 114 -28.55 4.44 11.09
C ILE A 114 -28.63 4.52 12.62
N ILE A 115 -27.49 4.66 13.30
CA ILE A 115 -27.43 4.79 14.77
C ILE A 115 -28.24 6.00 15.23
N CYS A 116 -28.00 7.18 14.65
CA CYS A 116 -28.73 8.39 15.03
C CYS A 116 -30.25 8.26 14.81
N ALA A 117 -30.68 7.64 13.71
CA ALA A 117 -32.10 7.40 13.45
C ALA A 117 -32.71 6.47 14.49
N LEU A 118 -32.03 5.36 14.83
CA LEU A 118 -32.50 4.42 15.84
C LEU A 118 -32.55 5.05 17.24
N GLU A 119 -31.54 5.84 17.62
CA GLU A 119 -31.51 6.53 18.90
C GLU A 119 -32.65 7.56 19.02
N ALA A 120 -32.93 8.31 17.95
CA ALA A 120 -34.05 9.24 17.90
C ALA A 120 -35.40 8.51 18.05
N GLU A 121 -35.56 7.36 17.41
CA GLU A 121 -36.78 6.56 17.55
C GLU A 121 -36.95 5.95 18.95
N VAL A 122 -35.87 5.53 19.61
CA VAL A 122 -35.91 5.10 21.01
C VAL A 122 -36.36 6.25 21.91
N GLU A 123 -35.85 7.46 21.67
CA GLU A 123 -36.24 8.65 22.41
C GLU A 123 -37.74 8.98 22.21
N GLU A 124 -38.23 8.89 20.98
CA GLU A 124 -39.65 9.11 20.67
C GLU A 124 -40.56 8.03 21.28
N VAL A 125 -40.16 6.76 21.23
CA VAL A 125 -40.88 5.67 21.92
C VAL A 125 -40.93 5.94 23.43
N GLY A 126 -39.83 6.39 24.03
CA GLY A 126 -39.75 6.73 25.44
C GLY A 126 -40.63 7.90 25.87
N LYS A 127 -40.91 8.86 24.96
CA LYS A 127 -41.81 10.00 25.20
C LYS A 127 -43.28 9.68 24.98
N SER A 128 -43.57 8.67 24.17
CA SER A 128 -44.93 8.34 23.76
C SER A 128 -45.68 7.49 24.80
N ALA A 129 -47.01 7.65 24.84
CA ALA A 129 -47.89 6.85 25.69
C ALA A 129 -48.25 5.51 25.02
N TYR A 130 -47.27 4.74 24.56
CA TYR A 130 -47.54 3.36 24.12
C TYR A 130 -47.97 2.51 25.31
N ALA A 131 -48.79 1.48 25.04
CA ALA A 131 -49.05 0.43 26.02
C ALA A 131 -47.69 -0.11 26.52
N ALA A 132 -47.53 -0.26 27.84
CA ALA A 132 -46.24 -0.61 28.46
C ALA A 132 -45.58 -1.85 27.83
N THR A 133 -46.37 -2.83 27.40
CA THR A 133 -45.91 -4.04 26.72
C THR A 133 -45.34 -3.77 25.32
N LEU A 134 -45.92 -2.83 24.55
CA LEU A 134 -45.45 -2.46 23.22
C LEU A 134 -44.17 -1.61 23.30
N GLY A 135 -44.10 -0.69 24.27
CA GLY A 135 -42.89 0.09 24.54
C GLY A 135 -41.70 -0.80 24.94
N LEU A 136 -41.92 -1.80 25.79
CA LEU A 136 -40.88 -2.78 26.16
C LEU A 136 -40.43 -3.63 24.96
N LEU A 137 -41.35 -4.05 24.10
CA LEU A 137 -41.05 -4.84 22.91
C LEU A 137 -40.21 -4.03 21.90
N LEU A 138 -40.61 -2.79 21.63
CA LEU A 138 -39.88 -1.85 20.76
C LEU A 138 -38.48 -1.56 21.31
N GLY A 139 -38.39 -1.22 22.60
CA GLY A 139 -37.13 -0.88 23.25
C GLY A 139 -36.12 -2.02 23.23
N LYS A 140 -36.56 -3.28 23.39
CA LYS A 140 -35.68 -4.46 23.31
C LYS A 140 -34.99 -4.55 21.94
N TYR A 141 -35.77 -4.57 20.86
CA TYR A 141 -35.22 -4.78 19.51
C TYR A 141 -34.42 -3.57 19.00
N PHE A 142 -34.88 -2.34 19.28
CA PHE A 142 -34.09 -1.15 18.97
C PHE A 142 -32.74 -1.14 19.69
N SER A 143 -32.70 -1.54 20.96
CA SER A 143 -31.44 -1.61 21.71
C SER A 143 -30.46 -2.62 21.10
N MET A 144 -30.97 -3.77 20.66
CA MET A 144 -30.16 -4.79 19.97
C MET A 144 -29.67 -4.31 18.61
N GLU A 145 -30.53 -3.64 17.82
CA GLU A 145 -30.17 -3.04 16.52
C GLU A 145 -29.08 -1.97 16.68
N ILE A 146 -29.23 -1.08 17.67
CA ILE A 146 -28.24 -0.03 17.97
C ILE A 146 -26.91 -0.65 18.38
N ALA A 147 -26.92 -1.68 19.25
CA ALA A 147 -25.70 -2.36 19.68
C ALA A 147 -24.95 -2.97 18.49
N LEU A 148 -25.64 -3.66 17.59
CA LEU A 148 -25.03 -4.25 16.40
C LEU A 148 -24.54 -3.19 15.41
N ALA A 149 -25.28 -2.08 15.25
CA ALA A 149 -24.85 -0.97 14.41
C ALA A 149 -23.60 -0.27 14.97
N LYS A 150 -23.52 -0.07 16.30
CA LYS A 150 -22.33 0.46 16.98
C LYS A 150 -21.14 -0.48 16.86
N GLU A 151 -21.33 -1.77 17.08
CA GLU A 151 -20.28 -2.79 16.90
C GLU A 151 -19.76 -2.79 15.45
N THR A 152 -20.65 -2.65 14.46
CA THR A 152 -20.28 -2.49 13.05
C THR A 152 -19.46 -1.22 12.82
N LEU A 153 -19.89 -0.08 13.38
CA LEU A 153 -19.17 1.18 13.23
C LEU A 153 -17.79 1.14 13.89
N GLU A 154 -17.72 0.73 15.14
CA GLU A 154 -16.51 0.82 15.97
C GLU A 154 -15.48 -0.24 15.58
N ASN A 155 -15.90 -1.51 15.46
CA ASN A 155 -14.98 -2.64 15.32
C ASN A 155 -14.72 -3.02 13.86
N VAL A 156 -15.68 -2.80 12.96
CA VAL A 156 -15.53 -3.15 11.53
C VAL A 156 -15.07 -1.96 10.69
N LEU A 157 -15.56 -0.75 10.99
CA LEU A 157 -15.34 0.41 10.13
C LEU A 157 -14.32 1.42 10.68
N VAL A 158 -14.22 1.67 11.98
CA VAL A 158 -13.41 2.76 12.57
C VAL A 158 -12.00 2.32 12.97
N ALA A 159 -11.85 1.19 13.67
CA ALA A 159 -10.55 0.55 13.88
C ALA A 159 -10.07 -0.15 12.59
N ASN A 160 -8.76 -0.40 12.43
CA ASN A 160 -8.23 -1.25 11.34
C ASN A 160 -9.23 -2.38 11.07
N PRO A 161 -9.86 -2.47 9.89
CA PRO A 161 -11.06 -3.27 9.68
C PRO A 161 -10.80 -4.66 10.21
N ASP A 162 -11.31 -4.94 11.40
CA ASP A 162 -10.98 -6.18 12.07
C ASP A 162 -11.84 -7.23 11.40
N VAL A 163 -11.25 -7.89 10.42
CA VAL A 163 -11.92 -8.95 9.66
C VAL A 163 -12.42 -10.04 10.62
N SER A 164 -11.83 -10.16 11.81
CA SER A 164 -12.26 -11.09 12.86
C SER A 164 -13.52 -10.66 13.62
N ALA A 165 -13.88 -9.37 13.61
CA ALA A 165 -15.12 -8.88 14.19
C ALA A 165 -16.33 -9.12 13.28
N LYS A 166 -16.14 -9.23 11.96
CA LYS A 166 -17.24 -9.45 11.01
C LYS A 166 -18.08 -10.70 11.32
N PRO A 167 -17.47 -11.88 11.60
CA PRO A 167 -18.23 -13.06 12.02
C PRO A 167 -19.06 -12.85 13.30
N SER A 168 -18.54 -12.11 14.28
CA SER A 168 -19.26 -11.80 15.53
C SER A 168 -20.55 -11.03 15.24
N VAL A 169 -20.43 -9.93 14.48
CA VAL A 169 -21.58 -9.10 14.10
C VAL A 169 -22.57 -9.89 13.24
N ALA A 170 -22.09 -10.72 12.31
CA ALA A 170 -22.95 -11.56 11.48
C ALA A 170 -23.77 -12.56 12.33
N LEU A 171 -23.13 -13.23 13.30
CA LEU A 171 -23.82 -14.12 14.23
C LEU A 171 -24.84 -13.37 15.09
N GLY A 172 -24.51 -12.15 15.52
CA GLY A 172 -25.43 -11.27 16.23
C GLY A 172 -26.68 -10.91 15.41
N LEU A 173 -26.51 -10.62 14.12
CA LEU A 173 -27.61 -10.37 13.18
C LEU A 173 -28.44 -11.63 12.92
N ASP A 174 -27.82 -12.79 12.73
CA ASP A 174 -28.53 -14.06 12.56
C ASP A 174 -29.39 -14.38 13.80
N LYS A 175 -28.84 -14.12 14.99
CA LYS A 175 -29.58 -14.27 16.25
C LYS A 175 -30.74 -13.28 16.36
N LEU A 176 -30.50 -12.00 16.02
CA LEU A 176 -31.56 -10.98 16.02
C LEU A 176 -32.70 -11.36 15.07
N GLU A 177 -32.38 -11.83 13.86
CA GLU A 177 -33.37 -12.28 12.89
C GLU A 177 -34.16 -13.50 13.42
N ALA A 178 -33.48 -14.48 14.02
CA ALA A 178 -34.14 -15.61 14.66
C ALA A 178 -35.06 -15.18 15.81
N ASP A 179 -34.61 -14.25 16.65
CA ASP A 179 -35.38 -13.69 17.78
C ASP A 179 -36.59 -12.90 17.28
N ILE A 180 -36.50 -12.17 16.16
CA ILE A 180 -37.63 -11.47 15.54
C ILE A 180 -38.65 -12.45 14.95
N VAL A 181 -38.17 -13.52 14.30
CA VAL A 181 -39.03 -14.53 13.67
C VAL A 181 -39.77 -15.36 14.72
N GLY A 182 -39.09 -15.70 15.82
CA GLY A 182 -39.63 -16.53 16.90
C GLY A 182 -40.50 -15.80 17.93
N ASP A 183 -40.52 -14.47 17.93
CA ASP A 183 -41.31 -13.70 18.91
C ASP A 183 -42.81 -13.69 18.55
N ALA A 184 -43.61 -14.32 19.41
CA ALA A 184 -45.06 -14.43 19.24
C ALA A 184 -45.80 -13.08 19.32
N ASN A 185 -45.23 -12.07 20.00
CA ASN A 185 -45.81 -10.73 20.05
C ASN A 185 -45.54 -9.96 18.76
N LEU A 186 -44.35 -10.11 18.17
CA LEU A 186 -44.05 -9.57 16.84
C LEU A 186 -44.81 -10.30 15.72
N ALA A 187 -45.09 -11.59 15.87
CA ALA A 187 -45.94 -12.32 14.93
C ALA A 187 -47.36 -11.72 14.82
N ARG A 188 -47.84 -11.05 15.88
CA ARG A 188 -49.11 -10.32 15.90
C ARG A 188 -49.02 -8.90 15.33
N SER A 189 -47.81 -8.42 15.02
CA SER A 189 -47.55 -7.10 14.43
C SER A 189 -46.61 -7.22 13.22
N PRO A 190 -47.15 -7.60 12.04
CA PRO A 190 -46.35 -7.85 10.85
C PRO A 190 -45.52 -6.64 10.39
N ASP A 191 -46.07 -5.44 10.55
CA ASP A 191 -45.39 -4.20 10.17
C ASP A 191 -44.16 -3.95 11.04
N LEU A 192 -44.29 -4.19 12.34
CA LEU A 192 -43.17 -4.03 13.26
C LEU A 192 -42.09 -5.10 13.03
N LYS A 193 -42.52 -6.34 12.78
CA LYS A 193 -41.62 -7.42 12.38
C LYS A 193 -40.83 -7.05 11.11
N ASN A 194 -41.52 -6.55 10.07
CA ASN A 194 -40.89 -6.15 8.82
C ASN A 194 -39.92 -4.99 9.00
N LEU A 195 -40.24 -4.03 9.88
CA LEU A 195 -39.38 -2.91 10.21
C LEU A 195 -38.03 -3.39 10.77
N HIS A 196 -38.06 -4.27 11.79
CA HIS A 196 -36.86 -4.81 12.41
C HIS A 196 -36.05 -5.68 11.44
N MET A 197 -36.71 -6.53 10.64
CA MET A 197 -36.04 -7.33 9.61
C MET A 197 -35.35 -6.45 8.57
N ARG A 198 -35.99 -5.36 8.13
CA ARG A 198 -35.41 -4.42 7.17
C ARG A 198 -34.17 -3.72 7.75
N ARG A 199 -34.18 -3.39 9.04
CA ARG A 199 -33.05 -2.76 9.73
C ARG A 199 -31.88 -3.71 9.89
N ALA A 200 -32.14 -4.95 10.31
CA ALA A 200 -31.13 -6.00 10.32
C ALA A 200 -30.49 -6.17 8.93
N ALA A 201 -31.31 -6.17 7.86
CA ALA A 201 -30.81 -6.23 6.49
C ALA A 201 -29.96 -5.01 6.08
N MET A 202 -30.32 -3.79 6.53
CA MET A 202 -29.51 -2.59 6.28
C MET A 202 -28.14 -2.69 6.98
N ILE A 203 -28.10 -3.12 8.24
CA ILE A 203 -26.84 -3.34 8.98
C ILE A 203 -26.00 -4.42 8.28
N ARG A 204 -26.62 -5.54 7.88
CA ARG A 204 -25.97 -6.64 7.15
C ARG A 204 -25.39 -6.19 5.81
N SER A 205 -26.09 -5.31 5.08
CA SER A 205 -25.60 -4.76 3.82
C SER A 205 -24.30 -4.00 4.02
N VAL A 206 -24.19 -3.20 5.09
CA VAL A 206 -22.95 -2.47 5.39
C VAL A 206 -21.81 -3.42 5.77
N LEU A 207 -22.10 -4.48 6.53
CA LEU A 207 -21.12 -5.49 6.93
C LEU A 207 -20.46 -6.21 5.73
N ASN A 208 -21.27 -6.51 4.71
CA ASN A 208 -20.87 -7.26 3.51
C ASN A 208 -20.28 -6.39 2.39
N SER A 209 -20.40 -5.07 2.49
CA SER A 209 -19.91 -4.11 1.49
C SER A 209 -18.40 -3.89 1.60
#